data_AF-A0A7X4BZ13-F1
#
_entry.id   AF-A0A7X4BZ13-F1
#
_cell.length_a   1.000
_cell.length_b   1.000
_cell.length_c   1.000
_cell.angle_alpha   90.00
_cell.angle_beta   90.00
_cell.angle_gamma   90.00
#
_symmetry.space_group_name_H-M   'P 1'
#
loop_
_entity.id
_entity.type
_entity.pdbx_description
1 polymer ?
#
loop_
_entity_poly.entity_id
_entity_poly.type
_entity_poly.pdbx_seq_one_letter_code
_entity_poly.pdbx_strand_id
1 'polypeptide(L)'
;MLRASIMGKEHAPMEAAPQRLVGSMGSQYASFRVPREYIPRMAGFDWNSVARRVFIDPVTGLIALMSPSSEHERYAGGADRLADRLGAAYGIRVLGLRSTRWRRPGDPENTGAEPDACYYLGETALAWDRADREGLEALEAFEARTPPDLVIEVERSRGDGRKPGFYREVGAREMWRLDIGPDGRQMDILDLQAPDGPALLAASSVLPLCTPAFVLEALEPASRGRLAELDALIARSAETPAPEDEGDFGMK
;
A
#
# COMPACT_ATOMS: atom_id res chain seq x y z
N MET A 1 13.74 -11.50 -24.14
CA MET A 1 12.65 -12.44 -24.47
C MET A 1 11.24 -11.88 -24.27
N LEU A 2 11.00 -10.85 -23.43
CA LEU A 2 9.67 -10.22 -23.27
C LEU A 2 9.10 -9.57 -24.56
N ARG A 3 9.94 -9.22 -25.54
CA ARG A 3 9.52 -8.54 -26.78
C ARG A 3 8.63 -9.37 -27.72
N ALA A 4 8.68 -10.70 -27.65
CA ALA A 4 8.09 -11.56 -28.68
C ALA A 4 6.85 -12.36 -28.23
N SER A 5 6.66 -12.59 -26.92
CA SER A 5 5.63 -13.53 -26.45
C SER A 5 4.31 -12.86 -26.02
N ILE A 6 4.32 -11.55 -25.70
CA ILE A 6 3.13 -10.81 -25.23
C ILE A 6 2.40 -10.12 -26.41
N MET A 7 3.08 -9.95 -27.54
CA MET A 7 2.59 -9.14 -28.66
C MET A 7 2.38 -10.02 -29.89
N GLY A 8 1.12 -10.33 -30.20
CA GLY A 8 0.71 -10.74 -31.55
C GLY A 8 1.20 -9.72 -32.60
N LYS A 9 1.08 -10.08 -33.89
CA LYS A 9 1.74 -9.44 -35.05
C LYS A 9 1.61 -7.90 -35.21
N GLU A 10 0.82 -7.22 -34.38
CA GLU A 10 0.77 -5.76 -34.26
C GLU A 10 1.29 -5.32 -32.88
N HIS A 11 2.42 -4.61 -32.90
CA HIS A 11 3.06 -4.05 -31.71
C HIS A 11 2.22 -2.90 -31.14
N ALA A 12 1.90 -2.94 -29.84
CA ALA A 12 1.41 -1.75 -29.16
C ALA A 12 2.56 -0.73 -29.11
N PRO A 13 2.38 0.51 -29.58
CA PRO A 13 3.41 1.54 -29.45
C PRO A 13 3.60 1.85 -27.97
N MET A 14 4.86 1.90 -27.53
CA MET A 14 5.21 2.37 -26.18
C MET A 14 5.39 3.88 -26.20
N GLU A 15 4.75 4.58 -25.27
CA GLU A 15 4.83 6.05 -25.19
C GLU A 15 6.18 6.53 -24.63
N ALA A 16 6.86 5.68 -23.84
CA ALA A 16 8.16 5.97 -23.25
C ALA A 16 9.00 4.69 -23.11
N ALA A 17 10.32 4.84 -23.06
CA ALA A 17 11.23 3.72 -22.80
C ALA A 17 10.90 3.07 -21.45
N PRO A 18 10.93 1.73 -21.35
CA PRO A 18 10.60 1.05 -20.11
C PRO A 18 11.65 1.37 -19.06
N GLN A 19 11.22 1.74 -17.86
CA GLN A 19 12.12 1.80 -16.71
C GLN A 19 12.32 0.37 -16.20
N ARG A 20 13.57 -0.01 -15.92
CA ARG A 20 13.89 -1.31 -15.36
C ARG A 20 14.86 -1.17 -14.21
N LEU A 21 14.50 -1.73 -13.07
CA LEU A 21 15.35 -1.85 -11.90
C LEU A 21 15.51 -3.33 -11.55
N VAL A 22 16.75 -3.75 -11.32
CA VAL A 22 17.06 -5.09 -10.82
C VAL A 22 17.58 -4.93 -9.41
N GLY A 23 16.83 -5.46 -8.44
CA GLY A 23 17.23 -5.45 -7.04
C GLY A 23 17.98 -6.71 -6.62
N SER A 24 18.21 -6.87 -5.32
CA SER A 24 18.88 -8.04 -4.76
C SER A 24 18.14 -9.34 -5.10
N MET A 25 18.89 -10.44 -5.19
CA MET A 25 18.39 -11.79 -5.47
C MET A 25 17.56 -11.93 -6.76
N GLY A 26 17.77 -11.04 -7.74
CA GLY A 26 17.09 -11.11 -9.04
C GLY A 26 15.68 -10.54 -9.04
N SER A 27 15.28 -9.78 -8.01
CA SER A 27 14.05 -8.99 -8.04
C SER A 27 14.04 -8.04 -9.23
N GLN A 28 12.90 -7.92 -9.91
CA GLN A 28 12.78 -7.11 -11.12
C GLN A 28 11.57 -6.19 -10.98
N TYR A 29 11.81 -4.92 -11.26
CA TYR A 29 10.78 -3.92 -11.43
C TYR A 29 10.87 -3.44 -12.87
N ALA A 30 9.75 -3.46 -13.57
CA ALA A 30 9.65 -2.90 -14.90
C ALA A 30 8.39 -2.05 -14.97
N SER A 31 8.49 -0.82 -15.47
CA SER A 31 7.32 -0.01 -15.76
C SER A 31 7.38 0.58 -17.16
N PHE A 32 6.22 0.70 -17.79
CA PHE A 32 6.07 1.26 -19.13
C PHE A 32 4.69 1.85 -19.32
N ARG A 33 4.53 2.67 -20.36
CA ARG A 33 3.25 3.26 -20.74
C ARG A 33 2.81 2.75 -22.09
N VAL A 34 1.51 2.46 -22.18
CA VAL A 34 0.81 2.18 -23.42
C VAL A 34 -0.30 3.22 -23.60
N PRO A 35 -0.67 3.56 -24.85
CA PRO A 35 -1.84 4.38 -25.10
C PRO A 35 -3.10 3.74 -24.51
N ARG A 36 -4.04 4.59 -24.06
CA ARG A 36 -5.24 4.16 -23.33
C ARG A 36 -6.09 3.16 -24.10
N GLU A 37 -6.13 3.25 -25.43
CA GLU A 37 -6.88 2.32 -26.28
C GLU A 37 -6.36 0.88 -26.23
N TYR A 38 -5.12 0.66 -25.77
CA TYR A 38 -4.57 -0.69 -25.57
C TYR A 38 -4.90 -1.27 -24.19
N ILE A 39 -5.39 -0.48 -23.24
CA ILE A 39 -5.66 -0.93 -21.87
C ILE A 39 -6.63 -2.11 -21.81
N PRO A 40 -7.76 -2.15 -22.53
CA PRO A 40 -8.64 -3.32 -22.52
C PRO A 40 -7.91 -4.62 -22.95
N ARG A 41 -7.01 -4.52 -23.92
CA ARG A 41 -6.17 -5.65 -24.36
C ARG A 41 -5.14 -6.03 -23.29
N MET A 42 -4.55 -5.05 -22.61
CA MET A 42 -3.61 -5.31 -21.52
C MET A 42 -4.33 -5.95 -20.33
N ALA A 43 -5.52 -5.48 -19.97
CA ALA A 43 -6.33 -6.05 -18.89
C ALA A 43 -6.75 -7.50 -19.14
N GLY A 44 -6.92 -7.89 -20.42
CA GLY A 44 -7.22 -9.27 -20.81
C GLY A 44 -6.00 -10.21 -20.85
N PHE A 45 -4.78 -9.71 -20.60
CA PHE A 45 -3.57 -10.54 -20.58
C PHE A 45 -3.32 -11.12 -19.18
N ASP A 46 -2.94 -12.39 -19.11
CA ASP A 46 -2.55 -13.04 -17.85
C ASP A 46 -1.16 -12.57 -17.40
N TRP A 47 -1.12 -11.42 -16.73
CA TRP A 47 0.12 -10.84 -16.23
C TRP A 47 0.78 -11.65 -15.10
N ASN A 48 0.03 -12.53 -14.43
CA ASN A 48 0.58 -13.41 -13.40
C ASN A 48 1.55 -14.45 -13.98
N SER A 49 1.45 -14.72 -15.28
CA SER A 49 2.43 -15.52 -16.02
C SER A 49 3.81 -14.83 -16.18
N VAL A 50 3.88 -13.52 -15.97
CA VAL A 50 5.08 -12.69 -16.24
C VAL A 50 5.68 -12.08 -14.98
N ALA A 51 4.84 -11.67 -14.02
CA ALA A 51 5.26 -11.02 -12.79
C ALA A 51 4.38 -11.46 -11.62
N ARG A 52 4.90 -11.33 -10.39
CA ARG A 52 4.13 -11.67 -9.19
C ARG A 52 3.13 -10.60 -8.80
N ARG A 53 3.45 -9.33 -9.05
CA ARG A 53 2.57 -8.19 -8.79
C ARG A 53 2.52 -7.31 -10.02
N VAL A 54 1.33 -6.80 -10.28
CA VAL A 54 1.00 -6.06 -11.50
C VAL A 54 0.10 -4.89 -11.13
N PHE A 55 0.56 -3.69 -11.46
CA PHE A 55 -0.22 -2.47 -11.38
C PHE A 55 -0.55 -2.00 -12.80
N ILE A 56 -1.83 -1.79 -13.09
CA ILE A 56 -2.30 -1.23 -14.36
C ILE A 56 -3.17 -0.02 -14.04
N ASP A 57 -2.71 1.17 -14.42
CA ASP A 57 -3.50 2.39 -14.33
C ASP A 57 -4.18 2.67 -15.68
N PRO A 58 -5.49 2.39 -15.81
CA PRO A 58 -6.21 2.60 -17.06
C PRO A 58 -6.30 4.08 -17.47
N VAL A 59 -6.14 5.02 -16.54
CA VAL A 59 -6.16 6.46 -16.82
C VAL A 59 -4.81 6.94 -17.33
N THR A 60 -3.69 6.50 -16.77
CA THR A 60 -2.37 6.99 -17.23
C THR A 60 -1.66 6.08 -18.23
N GLY A 61 -2.26 4.94 -18.56
CA GLY A 61 -1.65 3.95 -19.44
C GLY A 61 -0.47 3.21 -18.81
N LEU A 62 -0.21 3.44 -17.51
CA LEU A 62 0.94 2.90 -16.80
C LEU A 62 0.73 1.43 -16.49
N ILE A 63 1.72 0.62 -16.83
CA ILE A 63 1.82 -0.77 -16.42
C ILE A 63 3.13 -0.91 -15.65
N ALA A 64 3.04 -1.37 -14.40
CA ALA A 64 4.19 -1.70 -13.58
C ALA A 64 4.14 -3.18 -13.17
N LEU A 65 5.24 -3.87 -13.44
CA LEU A 65 5.47 -5.27 -13.15
C LEU A 65 6.50 -5.38 -12.05
N MET A 66 6.22 -6.23 -11.07
CA MET A 66 7.07 -6.40 -9.90
C MET A 66 7.25 -7.88 -9.57
N SER A 67 8.51 -8.25 -9.40
CA SER A 67 8.94 -9.48 -8.74
C SER A 67 9.68 -9.09 -7.46
N PRO A 68 9.01 -9.09 -6.31
CA PRO A 68 9.56 -8.53 -5.07
C PRO A 68 10.77 -9.34 -4.58
N SER A 69 11.72 -8.63 -3.94
CA SER A 69 12.86 -9.27 -3.27
C SER A 69 12.46 -9.92 -1.94
N SER A 70 13.28 -10.81 -1.41
CA SER A 70 13.08 -11.37 -0.06
C SER A 70 13.00 -10.28 1.02
N GLU A 71 13.81 -9.23 0.90
CA GLU A 71 13.76 -8.08 1.80
C GLU A 71 12.42 -7.34 1.74
N HIS A 72 11.87 -7.20 0.55
CA HIS A 72 10.57 -6.57 0.32
C HIS A 72 9.46 -7.39 0.99
N GLU A 73 9.40 -8.70 0.74
CA GLU A 73 8.39 -9.58 1.37
C GLU A 73 8.56 -9.66 2.88
N ARG A 74 9.80 -9.56 3.38
CA ARG A 74 10.09 -9.51 4.82
C ARG A 74 9.46 -8.28 5.48
N TYR A 75 9.54 -7.10 4.86
CA TYR A 75 8.89 -5.90 5.41
C TYR A 75 7.38 -5.92 5.25
N ALA A 76 6.85 -6.40 4.10
CA ALA A 76 5.42 -6.56 3.92
C ALA A 76 4.81 -7.49 4.99
N GLY A 77 5.42 -8.66 5.24
CA GLY A 77 5.00 -9.56 6.32
C GLY A 77 5.30 -9.03 7.73
N GLY A 78 6.26 -8.10 7.86
CA GLY A 78 6.49 -7.34 9.09
C GLY A 78 5.36 -6.35 9.38
N ALA A 79 4.81 -5.73 8.33
CA ALA A 79 3.69 -4.82 8.44
C ALA A 79 2.43 -5.54 8.95
N ASP A 80 2.15 -6.75 8.47
CA ASP A 80 1.04 -7.59 8.97
C ASP A 80 1.13 -7.76 10.49
N ARG A 81 2.32 -8.17 10.97
CA ARG A 81 2.57 -8.38 12.41
C ARG A 81 2.46 -7.08 13.21
N LEU A 82 2.94 -5.98 12.67
CA LEU A 82 2.85 -4.67 13.31
C LEU A 82 1.37 -4.26 13.44
N ALA A 83 0.60 -4.38 12.37
CA ALA A 83 -0.82 -4.05 12.36
C ALA A 83 -1.61 -4.88 13.37
N ASP A 84 -1.36 -6.20 13.45
CA ASP A 84 -1.99 -7.08 14.44
C ASP A 84 -1.68 -6.64 15.88
N ARG A 85 -0.41 -6.31 16.18
CA ARG A 85 -0.02 -5.89 17.53
C ARG A 85 -0.55 -4.51 17.91
N LEU A 86 -0.58 -3.59 16.95
CA LEU A 86 -1.24 -2.30 17.15
C LEU A 86 -2.74 -2.51 17.41
N GLY A 87 -3.42 -3.30 16.59
CA GLY A 87 -4.82 -3.67 16.80
C GLY A 87 -5.11 -4.15 18.22
N ALA A 88 -4.29 -5.09 18.70
CA ALA A 88 -4.38 -5.60 20.07
C ALA A 88 -4.15 -4.50 21.13
N ALA A 89 -3.15 -3.64 20.94
CA ALA A 89 -2.83 -2.56 21.88
C ALA A 89 -3.92 -1.47 21.93
N TYR A 90 -4.54 -1.15 20.80
CA TYR A 90 -5.66 -0.21 20.72
C TYR A 90 -7.01 -0.84 21.09
N GLY A 91 -7.08 -2.16 21.22
CA GLY A 91 -8.35 -2.87 21.39
C GLY A 91 -9.28 -2.75 20.18
N ILE A 92 -8.73 -2.61 18.97
CA ILE A 92 -9.50 -2.51 17.73
C ILE A 92 -9.30 -3.74 16.86
N ARG A 93 -10.33 -4.07 16.08
CA ARG A 93 -10.24 -5.10 15.04
C ARG A 93 -9.33 -4.60 13.91
N VAL A 94 -8.41 -5.45 13.46
CA VAL A 94 -7.57 -5.21 12.28
C VAL A 94 -7.75 -6.37 11.33
N LEU A 95 -8.20 -6.11 10.12
CA LEU A 95 -8.39 -7.11 9.08
C LEU A 95 -7.44 -6.84 7.93
N GLY A 96 -6.46 -7.72 7.74
CA GLY A 96 -5.54 -7.68 6.61
C GLY A 96 -6.18 -8.20 5.34
N LEU A 97 -6.06 -7.42 4.26
CA LEU A 97 -6.64 -7.70 2.94
C LEU A 97 -5.58 -8.12 1.91
N ARG A 98 -4.30 -8.14 2.32
CA ARG A 98 -3.13 -8.62 1.55
C ARG A 98 -3.21 -8.34 0.04
N SER A 99 -3.21 -9.40 -0.78
CA SER A 99 -3.20 -9.36 -2.25
C SER A 99 -4.53 -8.96 -2.89
N THR A 100 -5.39 -8.24 -2.18
CA THR A 100 -6.63 -7.72 -2.74
C THR A 100 -6.30 -6.61 -3.75
N ARG A 101 -6.83 -6.76 -4.96
CA ARG A 101 -6.65 -5.79 -6.03
C ARG A 101 -7.69 -4.68 -5.92
N TRP A 102 -7.22 -3.46 -5.75
CA TRP A 102 -8.04 -2.26 -5.69
C TRP A 102 -8.08 -1.55 -7.03
N ARG A 103 -9.24 -1.01 -7.40
CA ARG A 103 -9.47 -0.28 -8.64
C ARG A 103 -10.44 0.88 -8.41
N ARG A 104 -10.42 1.90 -9.28
CA ARG A 104 -11.41 2.98 -9.19
C ARG A 104 -12.78 2.49 -9.65
N PRO A 105 -13.87 3.11 -9.17
CA PRO A 105 -15.19 2.86 -9.72
C PRO A 105 -15.21 3.06 -11.24
N GLY A 106 -15.64 2.04 -11.98
CA GLY A 106 -15.72 2.05 -13.45
C GLY A 106 -14.43 1.65 -14.18
N ASP A 107 -13.32 1.42 -13.47
CA ASP A 107 -12.11 0.88 -14.10
C ASP A 107 -12.36 -0.56 -14.60
N PRO A 108 -11.76 -0.97 -15.74
CA PRO A 108 -11.89 -2.33 -16.26
C PRO A 108 -11.44 -3.38 -15.25
N GLU A 109 -12.03 -4.57 -15.32
CA GLU A 109 -11.59 -5.74 -14.56
C GLU A 109 -10.12 -6.04 -14.84
N ASN A 110 -9.42 -6.63 -13.87
CA ASN A 110 -7.98 -6.93 -13.92
C ASN A 110 -7.05 -5.72 -14.08
N THR A 111 -7.55 -4.50 -13.88
CA THR A 111 -6.73 -3.29 -13.71
C THR A 111 -6.64 -2.87 -12.24
N GLY A 112 -5.93 -1.80 -11.95
CA GLY A 112 -5.71 -1.30 -10.60
C GLY A 112 -4.44 -1.86 -9.96
N ALA A 113 -4.33 -1.71 -8.64
CA ALA A 113 -3.13 -2.01 -7.86
C ALA A 113 -3.38 -3.05 -6.77
N GLU A 114 -2.36 -3.85 -6.50
CA GLU A 114 -2.28 -4.69 -5.30
C GLU A 114 -1.25 -4.05 -4.37
N PRO A 115 -1.68 -3.48 -3.22
CA PRO A 115 -0.75 -2.97 -2.22
C PRO A 115 0.05 -4.11 -1.60
N ASP A 116 1.21 -3.79 -1.03
CA ASP A 116 2.03 -4.79 -0.36
C ASP A 116 1.39 -5.28 0.95
N ALA A 117 0.66 -4.39 1.62
CA ALA A 117 -0.34 -4.74 2.61
C ALA A 117 -1.45 -3.68 2.65
N CYS A 118 -2.66 -4.06 3.02
CA CYS A 118 -3.73 -3.11 3.30
C CYS A 118 -4.71 -3.68 4.34
N TYR A 119 -5.43 -2.79 5.02
CA TYR A 119 -6.21 -3.14 6.18
C TYR A 119 -7.53 -2.37 6.24
N TYR A 120 -8.56 -3.06 6.72
CA TYR A 120 -9.66 -2.41 7.43
C TYR A 120 -9.34 -2.37 8.92
N LEU A 121 -9.71 -1.27 9.58
CA LEU A 121 -9.42 -1.01 10.99
C LEU A 121 -10.72 -0.66 11.74
N GLY A 122 -10.82 -1.09 13.00
CA GLY A 122 -11.94 -0.75 13.89
C GLY A 122 -13.30 -1.09 13.30
N GLU A 123 -14.19 -0.09 13.22
CA GLU A 123 -15.56 -0.25 12.74
C GLU A 123 -15.66 -0.74 11.29
N THR A 124 -14.72 -0.35 10.42
CA THR A 124 -14.70 -0.81 9.02
C THR A 124 -14.45 -2.32 8.97
N ALA A 125 -13.53 -2.82 9.79
CA ALA A 125 -13.25 -4.25 9.88
C ALA A 125 -14.42 -5.03 10.50
N LEU A 126 -15.08 -4.46 11.52
CA LEU A 126 -16.29 -5.05 12.11
C LEU A 126 -17.47 -5.07 11.12
N ALA A 127 -17.57 -4.07 10.24
CA ALA A 127 -18.57 -4.04 9.18
C ALA A 127 -18.32 -5.11 8.12
N TRP A 128 -17.06 -5.34 7.77
CA TRP A 128 -16.66 -6.47 6.92
C TRP A 128 -17.06 -7.81 7.57
N ASP A 129 -16.74 -8.02 8.86
CA ASP A 129 -17.10 -9.26 9.59
C ASP A 129 -18.63 -9.48 9.67
N ARG A 130 -19.45 -8.42 9.56
CA ARG A 130 -20.91 -8.53 9.43
C ARG A 130 -21.30 -8.95 8.02
N ALA A 131 -20.77 -8.29 6.99
CA ALA A 131 -21.06 -8.60 5.60
C ALA A 131 -20.66 -10.04 5.22
N ASP A 132 -19.49 -10.51 5.67
CA ASP A 132 -19.02 -11.89 5.45
C ASP A 132 -20.00 -12.92 6.03
N ARG A 133 -20.54 -12.67 7.23
CA ARG A 133 -21.56 -13.53 7.85
C ARG A 133 -22.92 -13.51 7.15
N GLU A 134 -23.24 -12.42 6.46
CA GLU A 134 -24.48 -12.30 5.66
C GLU A 134 -24.37 -13.05 4.33
N GLY A 135 -23.15 -13.22 3.81
CA GLY A 135 -22.83 -14.04 2.65
C GLY A 135 -22.19 -13.25 1.51
N LEU A 136 -21.87 -13.98 0.43
CA LEU A 136 -21.04 -13.47 -0.67
C LEU A 136 -21.56 -12.17 -1.30
N GLU A 137 -22.87 -12.06 -1.55
CA GLU A 137 -23.45 -10.86 -2.17
C GLU A 137 -23.29 -9.60 -1.28
N ALA A 138 -23.49 -9.75 0.03
CA ALA A 138 -23.31 -8.66 0.99
C ALA A 138 -21.83 -8.26 1.08
N LEU A 139 -20.93 -9.24 1.10
CA LEU A 139 -19.49 -9.04 1.10
C LEU A 139 -19.00 -8.30 -0.15
N GLU A 140 -19.38 -8.77 -1.34
CA GLU A 140 -19.03 -8.11 -2.61
C GLU A 140 -19.57 -6.68 -2.67
N ALA A 141 -20.81 -6.46 -2.20
CA ALA A 141 -21.41 -5.15 -2.17
C ALA A 141 -20.74 -4.21 -1.14
N PHE A 142 -20.15 -4.74 -0.07
CA PHE A 142 -19.34 -3.99 0.89
C PHE A 142 -17.99 -3.59 0.26
N GLU A 143 -17.23 -4.56 -0.25
CA GLU A 143 -15.90 -4.32 -0.82
C GLU A 143 -15.92 -3.39 -2.05
N ALA A 144 -17.02 -3.42 -2.83
CA ALA A 144 -17.20 -2.50 -3.96
C ALA A 144 -17.38 -1.02 -3.54
N ARG A 145 -17.73 -0.75 -2.29
CA ARG A 145 -18.07 0.60 -1.78
C ARG A 145 -17.18 1.07 -0.64
N THR A 146 -16.40 0.18 -0.05
CA THR A 146 -15.59 0.47 1.13
C THR A 146 -14.11 0.29 0.79
N PRO A 147 -13.36 1.38 0.57
CA PRO A 147 -11.93 1.34 0.36
C PRO A 147 -11.17 1.02 1.67
N PRO A 148 -9.90 0.60 1.60
CA PRO A 148 -9.13 0.26 2.80
C PRO A 148 -8.82 1.51 3.63
N ASP A 149 -8.80 1.35 4.96
CA ASP A 149 -8.42 2.43 5.87
C ASP A 149 -6.92 2.76 5.77
N LEU A 150 -6.10 1.72 5.59
CA LEU A 150 -4.65 1.82 5.52
C LEU A 150 -4.11 0.98 4.37
N VAL A 151 -3.30 1.58 3.51
CA VAL A 151 -2.45 0.88 2.52
C VAL A 151 -0.98 1.05 2.85
N ILE A 152 -0.17 0.03 2.61
CA ILE A 152 1.27 0.04 2.85
C ILE A 152 1.99 -0.39 1.58
N GLU A 153 3.02 0.37 1.21
CA GLU A 153 3.89 0.11 0.06
C GLU A 153 5.36 0.07 0.51
N VAL A 154 6.07 -0.97 0.08
CA VAL A 154 7.50 -1.19 0.32
C VAL A 154 8.25 -0.94 -0.98
N GLU A 155 8.82 0.24 -1.15
CA GLU A 155 9.40 0.67 -2.41
C GLU A 155 10.93 0.62 -2.39
N ARG A 156 11.55 0.11 -3.47
CA ARG A 156 13.02 0.12 -3.62
C ARG A 156 13.57 1.50 -3.98
N SER A 157 12.78 2.25 -4.73
CA SER A 157 12.97 3.65 -5.07
C SER A 157 11.58 4.24 -5.15
N ARG A 158 11.43 5.56 -4.93
CA ARG A 158 10.16 6.30 -4.86
C ARG A 158 9.25 6.27 -6.11
N GLY A 159 9.47 5.33 -7.03
CA GLY A 159 8.71 5.13 -8.25
C GLY A 159 8.58 6.41 -9.06
N ASP A 160 7.52 6.49 -9.86
CA ASP A 160 7.10 7.74 -10.49
C ASP A 160 6.15 8.56 -9.59
N GLY A 161 6.04 8.20 -8.30
CA GLY A 161 5.25 8.92 -7.30
C GLY A 161 3.73 8.87 -7.49
N ARG A 162 3.20 8.00 -8.36
CA ARG A 162 1.77 8.03 -8.74
C ARG A 162 0.84 7.22 -7.86
N LYS A 163 1.35 6.24 -7.12
CA LYS A 163 0.53 5.38 -6.23
C LYS A 163 -0.30 6.18 -5.21
N PRO A 164 0.22 7.23 -4.54
CA PRO A 164 -0.62 8.04 -3.66
C PRO A 164 -1.84 8.65 -4.36
N GLY A 165 -1.68 9.15 -5.59
CA GLY A 165 -2.80 9.68 -6.38
C GLY A 165 -3.81 8.60 -6.76
N PHE A 166 -3.33 7.42 -7.19
CA PHE A 166 -4.19 6.28 -7.48
C PHE A 166 -5.00 5.84 -6.25
N TYR A 167 -4.35 5.65 -5.09
CA TYR A 167 -5.04 5.22 -3.88
C TYR A 167 -5.99 6.27 -3.33
N ARG A 168 -5.69 7.57 -3.52
CA ARG A 168 -6.66 8.64 -3.27
C ARG A 168 -7.92 8.47 -4.11
N GLU A 169 -7.77 8.21 -5.40
CA GLU A 169 -8.90 8.02 -6.33
C GLU A 169 -9.69 6.73 -6.06
N VAL A 170 -9.04 5.69 -5.54
CA VAL A 170 -9.70 4.50 -4.98
C VAL A 170 -10.53 4.87 -3.73
N GLY A 171 -10.13 5.90 -3.00
CA GLY A 171 -10.76 6.35 -1.76
C GLY A 171 -10.09 5.81 -0.49
N ALA A 172 -8.91 5.21 -0.60
CA ALA A 172 -8.16 4.77 0.58
C ALA A 172 -7.84 5.98 1.47
N ARG A 173 -7.91 5.81 2.78
CA ARG A 173 -7.78 6.92 3.73
C ARG A 173 -6.32 7.32 3.94
N GLU A 174 -5.47 6.35 4.29
CA GLU A 174 -4.07 6.60 4.66
C GLU A 174 -3.13 5.65 3.93
N MET A 175 -1.94 6.14 3.59
CA MET A 175 -0.86 5.35 3.00
C MET A 175 0.41 5.43 3.83
N TRP A 176 1.02 4.30 4.14
CA TRP A 176 2.39 4.24 4.66
C TRP A 176 3.33 3.80 3.54
N ARG A 177 4.37 4.60 3.29
CA ARG A 177 5.38 4.30 2.28
C ARG A 177 6.72 4.05 2.96
N LEU A 178 7.21 2.83 2.86
CA LEU A 178 8.54 2.43 3.28
C LEU A 178 9.48 2.39 2.08
N ASP A 179 10.39 3.36 1.98
CA ASP A 179 11.50 3.28 1.03
C ASP A 179 12.63 2.42 1.62
N ILE A 180 13.11 1.43 0.86
CA ILE A 180 14.22 0.52 1.21
C ILE A 180 15.39 0.65 0.21
N GLY A 181 15.82 1.89 0.01
CA GLY A 181 16.85 2.28 -0.96
C GLY A 181 18.30 2.05 -0.49
N PRO A 182 19.29 2.31 -1.36
CA PRO A 182 20.71 2.19 -1.02
C PRO A 182 21.13 3.18 0.08
N ASP A 183 20.45 4.32 0.17
CA ASP A 183 20.74 5.39 1.14
C ASP A 183 20.13 5.12 2.53
N GLY A 184 19.48 3.96 2.71
CA GLY A 184 18.84 3.56 3.95
C GLY A 184 17.33 3.43 3.80
N ARG A 185 16.65 3.55 4.94
CA ARG A 185 15.20 3.34 5.03
C ARG A 185 14.50 4.61 5.47
N GLN A 186 13.42 4.95 4.78
CA GLN A 186 12.59 6.10 5.12
C GLN A 186 11.13 5.66 5.18
N MET A 187 10.41 6.20 6.17
CA MET A 187 8.98 6.03 6.31
C MET A 187 8.32 7.38 6.05
N ASP A 188 7.30 7.40 5.19
CA ASP A 188 6.35 8.49 5.04
C ASP A 188 4.96 7.97 5.40
N ILE A 189 4.20 8.76 6.16
CA ILE A 189 2.76 8.52 6.40
C ILE A 189 2.02 9.62 5.65
N LEU A 190 1.04 9.24 4.82
CA LEU A 190 0.29 10.16 3.99
C LEU A 190 -1.22 10.08 4.28
N ASP A 191 -1.83 11.23 4.56
CA ASP A 191 -3.28 11.41 4.40
C ASP A 191 -3.57 11.50 2.90
N LEU A 192 -4.28 10.52 2.36
CA LEU A 192 -4.62 10.49 0.94
C LEU A 192 -5.82 11.40 0.61
N GLN A 193 -6.65 11.70 1.61
CA GLN A 193 -7.90 12.44 1.48
C GLN A 193 -7.78 13.92 1.91
N ALA A 194 -6.57 14.39 2.19
CA ALA A 194 -6.30 15.80 2.43
C ALA A 194 -6.80 16.67 1.25
N PRO A 195 -7.31 17.90 1.50
CA PRO A 195 -8.03 18.69 0.49
C PRO A 195 -7.26 18.88 -0.82
N ASP A 196 -5.97 19.24 -0.72
CA ASP A 196 -5.13 19.65 -1.85
C ASP A 196 -4.36 18.49 -2.52
N GLY A 197 -4.62 17.25 -2.12
CA GLY A 197 -3.87 16.08 -2.57
C GLY A 197 -3.28 15.30 -1.40
N PRO A 198 -2.64 14.14 -1.67
CA PRO A 198 -1.96 13.37 -0.62
C PRO A 198 -0.94 14.23 0.14
N ALA A 199 -1.03 14.26 1.46
CA ALA A 199 -0.21 15.12 2.32
C ALA A 199 0.51 14.31 3.40
N LEU A 200 1.73 14.71 3.76
CA LEU A 200 2.49 14.06 4.83
C LEU A 200 1.86 14.31 6.20
N LEU A 201 1.82 13.27 7.02
CA LEU A 201 1.39 13.31 8.40
C LEU A 201 2.56 13.12 9.36
N ALA A 202 2.54 13.87 10.47
CA ALA A 202 3.47 13.67 11.58
C ALA A 202 3.18 12.37 12.37
N ALA A 203 1.92 11.93 12.35
CA ALA A 203 1.46 10.68 12.94
C ALA A 203 0.22 10.17 12.19
N SER A 204 0.01 8.87 12.19
CA SER A 204 -1.16 8.22 11.59
C SER A 204 -2.46 8.77 12.17
N SER A 205 -3.41 9.05 11.30
CA SER A 205 -4.77 9.48 11.65
C SER A 205 -5.66 8.31 12.11
N VAL A 206 -5.27 7.07 11.76
CA VAL A 206 -6.00 5.85 12.11
C VAL A 206 -5.35 5.07 13.27
N LEU A 207 -4.05 5.30 13.52
CA LEU A 207 -3.27 4.67 14.59
C LEU A 207 -2.35 5.72 15.27
N PRO A 208 -2.87 6.64 16.12
CA PRO A 208 -2.16 7.85 16.57
C PRO A 208 -0.74 7.71 17.15
N LEU A 209 -0.39 6.59 17.79
CA LEU A 209 0.97 6.23 18.23
C LEU A 209 1.97 6.11 17.08
N CYS A 210 1.51 5.91 15.85
CA CYS A 210 2.33 5.63 14.70
C CYS A 210 2.83 6.93 14.05
N THR A 211 3.94 7.46 14.55
CA THR A 211 4.76 8.43 13.81
C THR A 211 5.63 7.71 12.77
N PRO A 212 6.13 8.39 11.73
CA PRO A 212 7.05 7.77 10.77
C PRO A 212 8.28 7.11 11.43
N ALA A 213 8.85 7.76 12.45
CA ALA A 213 9.97 7.23 13.21
C ALA A 213 9.60 5.96 13.99
N PHE A 214 8.46 5.99 14.69
CA PHE A 214 7.97 4.83 15.43
C PHE A 214 7.73 3.63 14.49
N VAL A 215 7.03 3.84 13.38
CA VAL A 215 6.73 2.76 12.43
C VAL A 215 8.02 2.17 11.86
N LEU A 216 8.98 3.01 11.50
CA LEU A 216 10.28 2.56 11.00
C LEU A 216 11.03 1.71 12.03
N GLU A 217 11.06 2.15 13.30
CA GLU A 217 11.66 1.39 14.40
C GLU A 217 10.91 0.07 14.62
N ALA A 218 9.59 0.08 14.64
CA ALA A 218 8.73 -1.07 14.94
C ALA A 218 8.75 -2.13 13.83
N LEU A 219 8.90 -1.73 12.57
CA LEU A 219 9.04 -2.66 11.46
C LEU A 219 10.32 -3.50 11.55
N GLU A 220 11.36 -3.05 12.24
CA GLU A 220 12.62 -3.79 12.36
C GLU A 220 12.48 -5.12 13.15
N PRO A 221 11.96 -5.14 14.40
CA PRO A 221 11.62 -6.37 15.09
C PRO A 221 10.45 -7.11 14.43
N ALA A 222 9.41 -6.43 13.95
CA ALA A 222 8.25 -7.06 13.34
C ALA A 222 8.64 -7.90 12.11
N SER A 223 9.42 -7.34 11.21
CA SER A 223 9.91 -7.99 9.99
C SER A 223 10.83 -9.19 10.26
N ARG A 224 11.43 -9.28 11.45
CA ARG A 224 12.24 -10.43 11.90
C ARG A 224 11.50 -11.41 12.80
N GLY A 225 10.23 -11.14 13.12
CA GLY A 225 9.44 -11.98 14.02
C GLY A 225 9.85 -11.87 15.48
N ARG A 226 10.55 -10.80 15.87
CA ARG A 226 10.93 -10.52 17.26
C ARG A 226 9.76 -9.87 18.00
N LEU A 227 8.68 -10.62 18.19
CA LEU A 227 7.40 -10.07 18.66
C LEU A 227 7.46 -9.50 20.08
N ALA A 228 8.24 -10.09 20.99
CA ALA A 228 8.42 -9.56 22.35
C ALA A 228 9.07 -8.17 22.37
N GLU A 229 10.03 -7.92 21.47
CA GLU A 229 10.67 -6.60 21.32
C GLU A 229 9.72 -5.58 20.72
N LEU A 230 8.88 -6.01 19.77
CA LEU A 230 7.81 -5.19 19.22
C LEU A 230 6.77 -4.83 20.29
N ASP A 231 6.30 -5.80 21.07
CA ASP A 231 5.33 -5.58 22.14
C ASP A 231 5.88 -4.60 23.18
N ALA A 232 7.17 -4.75 23.56
CA ALA A 232 7.85 -3.82 24.46
C ALA A 232 8.01 -2.40 23.86
N LEU A 233 8.08 -2.27 22.53
CA LEU A 233 8.08 -0.98 21.83
C LEU A 233 6.71 -0.31 21.84
N ILE A 234 5.68 -1.07 21.56
CA ILE A 234 4.32 -0.54 21.59
C ILE A 234 3.97 -0.08 23.01
N ALA A 235 4.30 -0.88 24.04
CA ALA A 235 4.03 -0.54 25.44
C ALA A 235 4.72 0.76 25.88
N ARG A 236 6.03 0.92 25.65
CA ARG A 236 6.76 2.14 26.04
C ARG A 236 6.25 3.40 25.32
N SER A 237 5.83 3.26 24.07
CA SER A 237 5.31 4.39 23.28
C SER A 237 3.90 4.78 23.69
N ALA A 238 3.10 3.85 24.21
CA ALA A 238 1.78 4.15 24.77
C ALA A 238 1.84 4.87 26.13
N GLU A 239 2.93 4.71 26.88
CA GLU A 239 3.13 5.32 28.20
C GLU A 239 3.72 6.74 28.15
N THR A 240 4.19 7.21 26.98
CA THR A 240 4.76 8.56 26.85
C THR A 240 3.61 9.57 26.67
N PRO A 241 3.37 10.50 27.61
CA PRO A 241 2.32 11.51 27.44
C PRO A 241 2.65 12.42 26.25
N ALA A 242 1.62 12.86 25.54
CA ALA A 242 1.76 13.91 24.53
C ALA A 242 2.41 15.15 25.18
N PRO A 243 3.35 15.84 24.50
CA PRO A 243 3.92 17.06 25.05
C PRO A 243 2.79 18.05 25.37
N GLU A 244 2.80 18.58 26.59
CA GLU A 244 1.87 19.62 27.01
C GLU A 244 2.00 20.78 26.04
N ASP A 245 0.88 21.15 25.41
CA ASP A 245 0.76 22.32 24.56
C ASP A 245 1.01 23.54 25.47
N GLU A 246 2.24 24.06 25.50
CA GLU A 246 2.57 25.34 26.12
C GLU A 246 1.94 26.47 25.28
N GLY A 247 0.61 26.49 25.25
CA GLY A 247 -0.19 27.63 24.85
C GLY A 247 -0.06 28.71 25.90
N ASP A 248 1.01 29.50 25.78
CA ASP A 248 1.15 30.80 26.40
C ASP A 248 0.00 31.70 25.94
N PHE A 249 -1.11 31.67 26.70
CA PHE A 249 -2.12 32.73 26.70
C PHE A 249 -1.53 33.96 27.41
N GLY A 250 -0.55 34.58 26.74
CA GLY A 250 -0.09 35.92 27.05
C GLY A 250 -1.14 36.94 26.63
N MET A 251 -2.14 37.17 27.49
CA MET A 251 -2.93 38.39 27.43
C MET A 251 -2.02 39.61 27.67
N LYS A 252 -1.90 40.47 26.66
CA LYS A 252 -1.67 41.91 26.84
C LYS A 252 -2.59 42.68 25.90
#